data_AF-A0A8F5VR00-F1
#
_entry.id   AF-A0A8F5VR00-F1
#
_cell.length_a   1.000
_cell.length_b   1.000
_cell.length_c   1.000
_cell.angle_alpha   90.00
_cell.angle_beta   90.00
_cell.angle_gamma   90.00
#
_symmetry.space_group_name_H-M   'P 1'
#
loop_
_entity.id
_entity.type
_entity.pdbx_description
1 polymer ?
#
loop_
_entity_poly.entity_id
_entity_poly.type
_entity_poly.pdbx_seq_one_letter_code
_entity_poly.pdbx_strand_id
1 'polypeptide(L)'
;MFSDNYDSYKESLIIRRSSERQIQIIIKQVNDISALLYRYFFSGLAGDELIILEKLSEHCLSPELCEKVRHMNGFRNILVHGYESLNDTLVYNNIFYGRADIYQFMEEVEDCIKKFKLTDTGFLVSLFQT
;
A
#
# COMPACT_ATOMS: atom_id res chain seq x y z
N MET A 1 -5.81 -12.82 -11.03
CA MET A 1 -6.48 -12.13 -12.15
C MET A 1 -7.69 -11.42 -11.57
N PHE A 2 -7.69 -10.08 -11.59
CA PHE A 2 -8.90 -9.32 -11.27
C PHE A 2 -9.87 -9.47 -12.43
N SER A 3 -11.18 -9.50 -12.14
CA SER A 3 -12.16 -9.42 -13.22
C SER A 3 -12.19 -8.01 -13.78
N ASP A 4 -11.90 -7.87 -15.07
CA ASP A 4 -12.03 -6.58 -15.74
C ASP A 4 -13.48 -6.27 -16.17
N ASN A 5 -14.42 -7.15 -15.83
CA ASN A 5 -15.85 -7.00 -16.10
C ASN A 5 -16.68 -7.17 -14.80
N TYR A 6 -17.54 -6.19 -14.51
CA TYR A 6 -18.46 -6.22 -13.38
C TYR A 6 -19.42 -7.41 -13.43
N ASP A 7 -19.97 -7.75 -14.60
CA ASP A 7 -20.93 -8.86 -14.72
C ASP A 7 -20.27 -10.19 -14.34
N SER A 8 -19.05 -10.42 -14.83
CA SER A 8 -18.26 -11.60 -14.47
C SER A 8 -17.90 -11.65 -12.98
N TYR A 9 -17.66 -10.49 -12.35
CA TYR A 9 -17.45 -10.40 -10.90
C TYR A 9 -18.73 -10.72 -10.12
N LYS A 10 -19.89 -10.20 -10.56
CA LYS A 10 -21.16 -10.37 -9.86
C LYS A 10 -21.72 -11.79 -9.97
N GLU A 11 -21.67 -12.38 -11.16
CA GLU A 11 -22.31 -13.66 -11.46
C GLU A 11 -21.51 -14.86 -10.92
N SER A 12 -20.19 -14.74 -10.78
CA SER A 12 -19.33 -15.83 -10.31
C SER A 12 -18.82 -15.59 -8.90
N LEU A 13 -19.34 -16.36 -7.95
CA LEU A 13 -18.87 -16.35 -6.56
C LEU A 13 -17.36 -16.61 -6.46
N ILE A 14 -16.81 -17.48 -7.30
CA ILE A 14 -15.38 -17.80 -7.32
C ILE A 14 -14.56 -16.57 -7.74
N ILE A 15 -14.97 -15.88 -8.81
CA ILE A 15 -14.29 -14.67 -9.31
C ILE A 15 -14.40 -13.54 -8.29
N ARG A 16 -15.57 -13.37 -7.68
CA ARG A 16 -15.80 -12.40 -6.61
C ARG A 16 -14.88 -12.62 -5.42
N ARG A 17 -14.93 -13.81 -4.82
CA ARG A 17 -14.15 -14.16 -3.63
C ARG A 17 -12.65 -14.13 -3.89
N SER A 18 -12.22 -14.58 -5.08
CA SER A 18 -10.81 -14.51 -5.44
C SER A 18 -10.33 -13.07 -5.64
N SER A 19 -11.14 -12.18 -6.22
CA SER A 19 -10.81 -10.76 -6.38
C SER A 19 -10.74 -10.04 -5.02
N GLU A 20 -11.72 -10.26 -4.15
CA GLU A 20 -11.75 -9.74 -2.77
C GLU A 20 -10.54 -10.22 -1.96
N ARG A 21 -10.19 -11.51 -2.08
CA ARG A 21 -9.03 -12.06 -1.38
C ARG A 21 -7.72 -11.50 -1.92
N GLN A 22 -7.59 -11.34 -3.24
CA GLN A 22 -6.41 -10.75 -3.85
C GLN A 22 -6.18 -9.32 -3.34
N ILE A 23 -7.21 -8.47 -3.33
CA ILE A 23 -7.04 -7.09 -2.86
C ILE A 23 -6.66 -7.03 -1.37
N GLN A 24 -7.24 -7.89 -0.53
CA GLN A 24 -6.86 -7.98 0.89
C GLN A 24 -5.38 -8.35 1.08
N ILE A 25 -4.86 -9.25 0.23
CA ILE A 25 -3.45 -9.66 0.26
C ILE A 25 -2.55 -8.51 -0.20
N ILE A 26 -2.92 -7.81 -1.28
CA ILE A 26 -2.13 -6.68 -1.80
C ILE A 26 -2.05 -5.55 -0.76
N ILE A 27 -3.18 -5.17 -0.16
CA ILE A 27 -3.21 -4.15 0.89
C ILE A 27 -2.34 -4.55 2.08
N LYS A 28 -2.34 -5.84 2.45
CA LYS A 28 -1.42 -6.35 3.46
C LYS A 28 0.05 -6.16 3.05
N GLN A 29 0.41 -6.47 1.79
CA GLN A 29 1.77 -6.27 1.30
C GLN A 29 2.18 -4.80 1.29
N VAL A 30 1.28 -3.88 0.96
CA VAL A 30 1.51 -2.43 1.07
C VAL A 30 1.91 -2.04 2.51
N ASN A 31 1.21 -2.57 3.51
CA ASN A 31 1.55 -2.33 4.92
C ASN A 31 2.87 -2.99 5.33
N ASP A 32 3.11 -4.23 4.91
CA ASP A 32 4.35 -4.96 5.20
C ASP A 32 5.57 -4.21 4.63
N ILE A 33 5.46 -3.68 3.41
CA ILE A 33 6.48 -2.84 2.77
C ILE A 33 6.65 -1.52 3.53
N SER A 34 5.56 -0.86 3.91
CA SER A 34 5.61 0.39 4.69
C SER A 34 6.32 0.19 6.03
N ALA A 35 6.01 -0.90 6.74
CA ALA A 35 6.69 -1.26 7.98
C ALA A 35 8.18 -1.57 7.75
N LEU A 36 8.53 -2.23 6.64
CA LEU A 36 9.92 -2.50 6.26
C LEU A 36 10.69 -1.19 5.99
N LEU A 37 10.11 -0.27 5.22
CA LEU A 37 10.70 1.05 4.95
C LEU A 37 10.89 1.82 6.26
N TYR A 38 9.89 1.86 7.11
CA TYR A 38 9.99 2.52 8.41
C TYR A 38 11.16 1.97 9.25
N ARG A 39 11.26 0.64 9.36
CA ARG A 39 12.37 0.01 10.10
C ARG A 39 13.73 0.34 9.48
N TYR A 40 13.77 0.43 8.16
CA TYR A 40 14.98 0.77 7.43
C TYR A 40 15.44 2.21 7.69
N PHE A 41 14.54 3.19 7.71
CA PHE A 41 14.90 4.60 7.92
C PHE A 41 15.10 4.98 9.39
N PHE A 42 14.27 4.47 10.29
CA PHE A 42 14.20 4.99 11.67
C PHE A 42 14.87 4.09 12.70
N SER A 43 15.45 2.95 12.29
CA SER A 43 16.14 1.99 13.17
C SER A 43 15.35 1.60 14.44
N GLY A 44 14.02 1.65 14.37
CA GLY A 44 13.10 1.42 15.49
C GLY A 44 12.15 0.25 15.26
N LEU A 45 11.44 -0.15 16.31
CA LEU A 45 10.29 -1.06 16.18
C LEU A 45 9.18 -0.35 15.42
N ALA A 46 8.59 -1.04 14.46
CA ALA A 46 7.40 -0.56 13.76
C ALA A 46 6.28 -0.35 14.78
N GLY A 47 5.81 0.89 14.90
CA GLY A 47 4.70 1.27 15.78
C GLY A 47 3.34 0.92 15.17
N ASP A 48 2.29 1.62 15.61
CA ASP A 48 0.98 1.56 14.98
C ASP A 48 1.07 1.96 13.49
N GLU A 49 0.22 1.38 12.65
CA GLU A 49 0.12 1.64 11.21
C GLU A 49 0.02 3.16 10.92
N LEU A 50 -0.76 3.88 11.73
CA LEU A 50 -0.90 5.34 11.60
C LEU A 50 0.43 6.07 11.82
N ILE A 51 1.20 5.66 12.83
CA ILE A 51 2.49 6.25 13.17
C ILE A 51 3.50 5.97 12.05
N ILE A 52 3.48 4.76 11.51
CA ILE A 52 4.33 4.37 10.38
C ILE A 52 4.06 5.29 9.18
N LEU A 53 2.79 5.44 8.79
CA LEU A 53 2.43 6.27 7.64
C LEU A 53 2.73 7.76 7.87
N GLU A 54 2.47 8.28 9.07
CA GLU A 54 2.84 9.66 9.44
C GLU A 54 4.34 9.89 9.28
N LYS A 55 5.18 9.00 9.83
CA LYS A 55 6.64 9.12 9.73
C LYS A 55 7.15 8.97 8.31
N LEU A 56 6.57 8.07 7.51
CA LEU A 56 6.91 7.94 6.10
C LEU A 56 6.49 9.18 5.29
N SER A 57 5.35 9.80 5.62
CA SER A 57 4.88 11.03 4.96
C SER A 57 5.80 12.23 5.20
N GLU A 58 6.45 12.27 6.36
CA GLU A 58 7.40 13.33 6.71
C GLU A 58 8.75 13.17 5.98
N HIS A 59 9.08 11.96 5.49
CA HIS A 59 10.42 11.64 5.01
C HIS A 59 10.50 11.26 3.54
N CYS A 60 9.63 10.37 3.03
CA CYS A 60 9.84 9.82 1.69
C CYS A 60 8.61 9.49 0.87
N LEU A 61 7.44 9.32 1.49
CA LEU A 61 6.16 9.14 0.78
C LEU A 61 5.37 10.44 0.78
N SER A 62 4.54 10.65 -0.23
CA SER A 62 3.65 11.81 -0.28
C SER A 62 2.54 11.68 0.76
N PRO A 63 2.10 12.79 1.40
CA PRO A 63 0.95 12.77 2.30
C PRO A 63 -0.33 12.23 1.62
N GLU A 64 -0.52 12.54 0.34
CA GLU A 64 -1.64 12.03 -0.45
C GLU A 64 -1.62 10.50 -0.55
N LEU A 65 -0.46 9.91 -0.85
CA LEU A 65 -0.33 8.46 -0.90
C LEU A 65 -0.57 7.82 0.47
N CYS A 66 -0.06 8.41 1.55
CA CYS A 66 -0.30 7.91 2.90
C CYS A 66 -1.81 7.90 3.26
N GLU A 67 -2.57 8.91 2.83
CA GLU A 67 -4.04 8.89 2.95
C GLU A 67 -4.69 7.79 2.13
N LYS A 68 -4.23 7.56 0.90
CA LYS A 68 -4.72 6.45 0.07
C LYS A 68 -4.49 5.10 0.75
N VAL A 69 -3.31 4.89 1.35
CA VAL A 69 -3.00 3.67 2.10
C VAL A 69 -3.93 3.52 3.32
N ARG A 70 -4.21 4.61 4.07
CA ARG A 70 -5.21 4.58 5.14
C ARG A 70 -6.59 4.15 4.64
N HIS A 71 -7.05 4.68 3.50
CA HIS A 71 -8.32 4.28 2.89
C HIS A 71 -8.33 2.82 2.46
N MET A 72 -7.23 2.30 1.89
CA MET A 72 -7.08 0.88 1.58
C MET A 72 -7.25 0.02 2.82
N ASN A 73 -6.64 0.40 3.95
CA ASN A 73 -6.74 -0.34 5.20
C ASN A 73 -8.16 -0.33 5.76
N GLY A 74 -8.84 0.81 5.69
CA GLY A 74 -10.28 0.90 5.97
C GLY A 74 -11.11 -0.03 5.09
N PHE A 75 -10.86 -0.03 3.77
CA PHE A 75 -11.55 -0.90 2.82
C PHE A 75 -11.31 -2.39 3.13
N ARG A 76 -10.08 -2.79 3.43
CA ARG A 76 -9.75 -4.16 3.87
C ARG A 76 -10.53 -4.54 5.12
N ASN A 77 -10.65 -3.65 6.10
CA ASN A 77 -11.40 -3.92 7.34
C ASN A 77 -12.88 -4.15 7.04
N ILE A 78 -13.47 -3.34 6.15
CA ILE A 78 -14.85 -3.51 5.68
C ILE A 78 -15.00 -4.86 4.96
N LEU A 79 -14.06 -5.26 4.11
CA LEU A 79 -14.10 -6.56 3.44
C LEU A 79 -14.00 -7.74 4.41
N VAL A 80 -13.24 -7.63 5.50
CA VAL A 80 -13.05 -8.74 6.45
C VAL A 80 -14.22 -8.84 7.43
N HIS A 81 -14.75 -7.71 7.90
CA HIS A 81 -15.73 -7.67 8.99
C HIS A 81 -17.16 -7.32 8.55
N GLY A 82 -17.35 -6.75 7.35
CA GLY A 82 -18.62 -6.17 6.91
C GLY A 82 -19.49 -7.05 6.00
N TYR A 83 -19.19 -8.35 5.85
CA TYR A 83 -19.78 -9.23 4.83
C TYR A 83 -21.32 -9.26 4.79
N GLU A 84 -22.02 -8.96 5.88
CA GLU A 84 -23.48 -8.96 5.94
C GLU A 84 -24.14 -7.77 5.20
N SER A 85 -23.38 -6.72 4.85
CA SER A 85 -23.90 -5.47 4.27
C SER A 85 -23.11 -4.95 3.06
N LEU A 86 -22.21 -5.75 2.48
CA LEU A 86 -21.37 -5.30 1.37
C LEU A 86 -22.17 -5.08 0.09
N ASN A 87 -22.02 -3.90 -0.49
CA ASN A 87 -22.51 -3.59 -1.84
C ASN A 87 -21.46 -4.04 -2.86
N ASP A 88 -21.75 -5.13 -3.57
CA ASP A 88 -20.86 -5.73 -4.58
C ASP A 88 -20.36 -4.72 -5.64
N THR A 89 -21.19 -3.74 -6.02
CA THR A 89 -20.79 -2.68 -6.97
C THR A 89 -19.73 -1.76 -6.40
N LEU A 90 -19.90 -1.34 -5.13
CA LEU A 90 -18.90 -0.51 -4.46
C LEU A 90 -17.60 -1.26 -4.25
N VAL A 91 -17.66 -2.54 -3.87
CA VAL A 91 -16.48 -3.39 -3.72
C VAL A 91 -15.74 -3.53 -5.04
N TYR A 92 -16.46 -3.87 -6.13
CA TYR A 92 -15.88 -3.99 -7.45
C TYR A 92 -15.19 -2.70 -7.89
N ASN A 93 -15.85 -1.55 -7.75
CA ASN A 93 -15.28 -0.26 -8.15
C ASN A 93 -14.01 0.07 -7.35
N ASN A 94 -14.02 -0.15 -6.03
CA ASN A 94 -12.82 0.07 -5.21
C ASN A 94 -11.66 -0.84 -5.65
N ILE A 95 -11.92 -2.11 -5.96
CA ILE A 95 -10.91 -3.03 -6.47
C ILE A 95 -10.40 -2.59 -7.84
N PHE A 96 -11.29 -2.21 -8.75
CA PHE A 96 -10.94 -1.91 -10.13
C PHE A 96 -10.15 -0.61 -10.26
N TYR A 97 -10.61 0.46 -9.61
CA TYR A 97 -9.98 1.79 -9.67
C TYR A 97 -8.79 1.94 -8.70
N GLY A 98 -8.82 1.26 -7.54
CA GLY A 98 -7.75 1.31 -6.55
C GLY A 98 -6.42 0.69 -7.02
N ARG A 99 -6.40 0.02 -8.18
CA ARG A 99 -5.16 -0.47 -8.81
C ARG A 99 -4.18 0.66 -9.13
N ALA A 100 -4.68 1.82 -9.55
CA ALA A 100 -3.83 2.98 -9.83
C ALA A 100 -3.06 3.44 -8.59
N ASP A 101 -3.72 3.44 -7.42
CA ASP A 101 -3.09 3.82 -6.16
C ASP A 101 -2.01 2.82 -5.72
N ILE A 102 -2.18 1.53 -6.05
CA ILE A 102 -1.14 0.50 -5.81
C ILE A 102 0.09 0.76 -6.68
N TYR A 103 -0.09 1.13 -7.96
CA TYR A 103 1.03 1.47 -8.83
C TYR A 103 1.75 2.73 -8.36
N GLN A 104 1.00 3.76 -7.96
CA GLN A 104 1.58 4.96 -7.35
C GLN A 104 2.40 4.61 -6.09
N PHE A 105 1.89 3.72 -5.24
CA PHE A 105 2.64 3.24 -4.08
C PHE A 105 3.98 2.63 -4.48
N MET A 106 3.99 1.76 -5.49
CA MET A 106 5.24 1.13 -5.97
C MET A 106 6.25 2.17 -6.47
N GLU A 107 5.79 3.15 -7.25
CA GLU A 107 6.65 4.23 -7.78
C GLU A 107 7.27 5.07 -6.65
N GLU A 108 6.47 5.53 -5.70
CA GLU A 108 6.97 6.35 -4.59
C GLU A 108 7.91 5.56 -3.66
N VAL A 109 7.65 4.28 -3.44
CA VAL A 109 8.56 3.39 -2.70
C VAL A 109 9.90 3.23 -3.42
N GLU A 110 9.89 3.02 -4.74
CA GLU A 110 11.12 2.95 -5.52
C GLU A 110 11.92 4.25 -5.43
N ASP A 111 11.25 5.39 -5.55
CA ASP A 111 11.89 6.70 -5.47
C ASP A 111 12.44 6.98 -4.07
N CYS A 112 11.71 6.57 -3.02
CA CYS A 112 12.18 6.61 -1.64
C CYS A 112 13.49 5.81 -1.47
N ILE A 113 13.56 4.59 -2.01
CA ILE A 113 14.77 3.74 -1.94
C ILE A 113 15.92 4.33 -2.79
N LYS A 114 15.64 4.86 -3.98
CA LYS A 114 16.66 5.47 -4.86
C LYS A 114 17.30 6.69 -4.21
N LYS A 115 16.49 7.59 -3.64
CA LYS A 115 16.97 8.78 -2.92
C LYS A 115 17.95 8.39 -1.82
N PHE A 116 17.64 7.34 -1.05
CA PHE A 116 18.51 6.89 0.02
C PHE A 116 19.85 6.31 -0.46
N LYS A 117 19.84 5.45 -1.49
CA LYS A 117 21.10 4.91 -2.06
C LYS A 117 22.05 6.00 -2.53
N LEU A 118 21.52 7.09 -3.09
CA LEU A 118 22.31 8.25 -3.51
C LEU A 118 22.94 8.98 -2.31
N THR A 119 22.20 9.10 -1.20
CA THR A 119 22.68 9.72 0.04
C THR A 119 23.77 8.90 0.74
N ASP A 120 23.62 7.58 0.83
CA ASP A 120 24.64 6.69 1.42
C ASP A 120 25.95 6.68 0.63
N THR A 121 25.86 6.75 -0.70
CA THR A 121 27.05 6.82 -1.56
C THR A 121 27.78 8.17 -1.39
N GLY A 122 27.03 9.27 -1.22
CA GLY A 122 27.60 10.58 -0.92
C GLY A 122 28.27 10.65 0.46
N PHE A 123 27.71 9.98 1.46
CA PHE A 123 28.28 9.93 2.81
C PHE A 123 29.63 9.18 2.82
N LEU A 124 29.72 8.04 2.13
CA LEU A 124 30.99 7.31 2.00
C LEU A 124 32.05 8.10 1.22
N VAL A 125 31.68 8.79 0.13
CA VAL A 125 32.63 9.61 -0.64
C VAL A 125 33.18 10.78 0.20
N SER A 126 32.37 11.38 1.08
CA SER A 126 32.84 12.45 1.98
C SER A 126 33.79 11.95 3.07
N LEU A 127 33.64 10.71 3.54
CA LEU A 127 34.52 10.07 4.52
C LEU A 127 35.89 9.65 3.94
N PHE A 128 36.01 9.48 2.62
CA PHE A 128 37.27 9.14 1.95
C PHE A 128 37.99 10.35 1.32
N GLN A 129 37.50 11.58 1.53
CA GLN A 129 38.11 12.83 1.06
C GLN A 129 38.75 13.68 2.17
N THR A 130 38.94 13.13 3.38
CA THR A 130 39.67 13.77 4.48
C THR A 130 40.92 12.96 4.81
#